data_AF-A0A7C3P5Q8-F1
#
_entry.id   AF-A0A7C3P5Q8-F1
#
_cell.length_a   1.000
_cell.length_b   1.000
_cell.length_c   1.000
_cell.angle_alpha   90.00
_cell.angle_beta   90.00
_cell.angle_gamma   90.00
#
_symmetry.space_group_name_H-M   'P 1'
#
loop_
_entity.id
_entity.type
_entity.pdbx_description
1 polymer ?
#
loop_
_entity_poly.entity_id
_entity_poly.type
_entity_poly.pdbx_seq_one_letter_code
_entity_poly.pdbx_strand_id
1 'polypeptide(L)' 'VPACVEECPSQARMFGDLEDPRSEVSRALASRGYFRLREELGTKCKVYYLTK' A
#
# COMPACT_ATOMS: atom_id res chain seq x y z
N VAL A 1 7.78 -12.26 -1.21
CA VAL A 1 7.05 -11.16 -0.52
C VAL A 1 7.82 -10.82 0.77
N PRO A 2 7.73 -9.60 1.35
CA PRO A 2 8.49 -9.29 2.58
C PRO A 2 7.99 -10.07 3.80
N ALA A 3 8.90 -10.45 4.71
CA ALA A 3 8.56 -11.21 5.92
C ALA A 3 7.47 -10.53 6.77
N CYS A 4 7.49 -9.20 6.88
CA CYS A 4 6.49 -8.49 7.67
C CYS A 4 5.07 -8.47 7.06
N VAL A 5 4.94 -8.84 5.79
CA VAL A 5 3.65 -9.06 5.10
C VAL A 5 3.24 -10.52 5.28
N GLU A 6 4.18 -11.44 5.07
CA GLU A 6 3.97 -12.89 5.14
C GLU A 6 3.59 -13.36 6.55
N GLU A 7 4.26 -12.83 7.57
CA GLU A 7 4.06 -13.22 8.98
C GLU A 7 2.85 -12.53 9.64
N CYS A 8 2.21 -11.57 8.97
CA CYS A 8 1.16 -10.77 9.59
C CYS A 8 -0.18 -11.52 9.62
N PRO A 9 -0.69 -11.97 10.79
CA PRO A 9 -1.90 -12.79 10.84
C PRO A 9 -3.16 -12.01 10.43
N SER A 10 -3.15 -10.69 10.66
CA SER A 10 -4.25 -9.80 10.30
C SER A 10 -4.18 -9.27 8.87
N GLN A 11 -3.14 -9.62 8.11
CA GLN A 11 -2.92 -9.15 6.74
C GLN A 11 -2.99 -7.61 6.63
N ALA A 12 -2.46 -6.92 7.66
CA ALA A 12 -2.54 -5.46 7.74
C ALA A 12 -1.67 -4.74 6.70
N ARG A 13 -0.71 -5.43 6.09
CA ARG A 13 0.21 -4.90 5.08
C ARG A 13 0.06 -5.69 3.79
N MET A 14 0.13 -4.98 2.67
CA MET A 14 0.16 -5.55 1.32
C MET A 14 1.44 -5.09 0.62
N PHE A 15 1.98 -5.91 -0.27
CA PHE A 15 3.17 -5.58 -1.06
C PHE A 15 3.00 -6.08 -2.49
N GLY A 16 3.32 -5.25 -3.47
CA GLY A 16 3.13 -5.55 -4.88
C GLY A 16 3.59 -4.42 -5.78
N ASP A 17 3.47 -4.66 -7.09
CA ASP A 17 3.84 -3.71 -8.13
C ASP A 17 2.72 -2.68 -8.37
N LEU A 18 3.06 -1.38 -8.36
CA LEU A 18 2.11 -0.30 -8.63
C LEU A 18 1.83 -0.11 -10.13
N GLU A 19 2.70 -0.64 -10.99
CA GLU A 19 2.55 -0.56 -12.45
C GLU A 19 1.70 -1.72 -13.00
N ASP A 20 1.57 -2.82 -12.25
CA ASP A 20 0.64 -3.91 -12.58
C ASP A 20 -0.75 -3.61 -12.00
N PRO A 21 -1.78 -3.36 -12.83
CA PRO A 21 -3.15 -3.12 -12.36
C PRO A 21 -3.78 -4.36 -11.70
N ARG A 22 -3.21 -5.56 -11.90
CA ARG A 22 -3.69 -6.80 -11.29
C ARG A 22 -3.06 -7.06 -9.92
N SER A 23 -2.05 -6.28 -9.51
CA SER A 23 -1.43 -6.44 -8.21
C SER A 23 -2.43 -6.17 -7.08
N GLU A 24 -2.17 -6.75 -5.91
CA GLU A 24 -3.01 -6.54 -4.73
C GLU A 24 -3.03 -5.06 -4.30
N VAL A 25 -1.86 -4.40 -4.33
CA VAL A 25 -1.73 -2.98 -3.96
C VAL A 25 -2.49 -2.09 -4.94
N SER A 26 -2.36 -2.31 -6.25
CA SER A 26 -3.07 -1.53 -7.27
C SER A 26 -4.59 -1.64 -7.13
N ARG A 27 -5.10 -2.85 -6.89
CA ARG A 27 -6.53 -3.08 -6.65
C ARG A 27 -7.00 -2.44 -5.33
N ALA A 28 -6.20 -2.52 -4.27
CA ALA A 28 -6.53 -1.91 -2.98
C ALA A 28 -6.66 -0.38 -3.10
N LEU A 29 -5.69 0.28 -3.74
CA LEU A 29 -5.69 1.73 -3.95
C LEU A 29 -6.81 2.21 -4.90
N ALA A 30 -7.23 1.36 -5.85
CA ALA A 30 -8.38 1.66 -6.71
C ALA A 30 -9.73 1.54 -5.98
N SER A 31 -9.80 0.69 -4.95
CA SER A 31 -11.05 0.36 -4.25
C SER A 31 -11.36 1.23 -3.03
N ARG A 32 -10.35 1.87 -2.43
CA ARG A 32 -10.45 2.60 -1.15
C ARG A 32 -9.69 3.91 -1.19
N GLY A 33 -10.16 4.88 -0.41
CA GLY A 33 -9.39 6.09 -0.12
C GLY A 33 -8.05 5.76 0.54
N TYR A 34 -7.04 6.56 0.25
CA TYR A 34 -5.72 6.43 0.85
C TYR A 34 -5.06 7.79 1.03
N PHE A 35 -4.04 7.83 1.88
CA PHE A 35 -3.13 8.97 1.99
C PHE A 35 -1.68 8.48 2.10
N ARG A 36 -0.73 9.38 1.85
CA ARG A 36 0.68 9.14 2.15
C ARG A 36 1.10 10.01 3.32
N LEU A 37 1.99 9.49 4.16
CA LEU A 37 2.50 10.27 5.29
C LEU A 37 3.41 11.39 4.78
N ARG A 38 3.17 12.59 5.32
CA ARG A 38 4.01 13.78 5.13
C ARG A 38 4.23 14.17 3.66
N GLU A 39 3.16 14.22 2.87
CA GLU A 39 3.25 14.57 1.45
C GLU A 39 3.83 15.96 1.20
N GLU A 40 3.72 16.88 2.16
CA GLU A 40 4.28 18.24 2.09
C GLU A 40 5.80 18.26 1.91
N LEU A 41 6.50 17.18 2.27
CA LEU A 41 7.95 17.08 2.09
C LEU A 41 8.37 16.66 0.67
N GLY A 42 7.44 16.31 -0.22
CA GLY A 42 7.76 15.99 -1.62
C GLY A 42 8.61 14.73 -1.83
N THR A 43 8.72 13.85 -0.83
CA THR A 43 9.55 12.62 -0.86
C THR A 43 9.03 11.56 -1.81
N LYS A 44 7.76 11.66 -2.25
CA LYS A 44 7.09 10.73 -3.17
C LYS A 44 7.17 9.27 -2.69
N CYS A 45 7.07 9.03 -1.38
CA CYS A 45 7.08 7.70 -0.77
C CYS A 45 6.08 6.74 -1.45
N LYS A 46 6.44 5.45 -1.47
CA LYS A 46 5.64 4.36 -2.04
C LYS A 46 4.91 3.53 -0.98
N VAL A 47 4.64 4.14 0.17
CA VAL A 47 3.86 3.55 1.26
C VAL A 47 2.55 4.32 1.37
N TYR A 48 1.45 3.60 1.28
CA TYR A 48 0.09 4.15 1.24
C TYR A 48 -0.71 3.61 2.43
N TYR A 49 -1.41 4.49 3.12
CA TYR A 49 -2.26 4.16 4.26
C TYR A 49 -3.71 4.21 3.80
N LEU A 50 -4.42 3.08 3.94
CA LEU A 50 -5.84 3.00 3.56
C LEU A 50 -6.72 3.66 4.62
N THR A 51 -7.67 4.47 4.18
CA THR A 51 -8.68 5.07 5.06
C THR A 51 -9.76 4.04 5.41
N LYS A 52 -10.43 4.24 6.55
CA LYS A 52 -11.62 3.46 6.90
C LYS A 52 -12.72 3.61 5.84
#